data_AF-A0A9P7AYK2-F1
#
_entry.id   AF-A0A9P7AYK2-F1
#
_cell.length_a   1.000
_cell.length_b   1.000
_cell.length_c   1.000
_cell.angle_alpha   90.00
_cell.angle_beta   90.00
_cell.angle_gamma   90.00
#
_symmetry.space_group_name_H-M   'P 1'
#
loop_
_entity.id
_entity.type
_entity.pdbx_description
1 polymer ?
#
loop_
_entity_poly.entity_id
_entity_poly.type
_entity_poly.pdbx_seq_one_letter_code
_entity_poly.pdbx_strand_id
1 'polypeptide(L)'
;MEQSPNVVAVLRDRGTEKGNQLDFVDVDDRLPREAPVLKFKVQKMNASLAISLAETILKKKSDCRLSKIDIREGLDQFSWPGRFHTVQDGKYQWYLDTAHNELSLKVATAWFAQSVATVHQSDIDTAVHPVRILIFAHNSDRDKTALLQSVADTLKLSSIQVQHVIFTTFEERHDGMTSIGKSTTL
;
A
#
# COMPACT_ATOMS: atom_id res chain seq x y z
N MET A 1 7.20 9.24 3.69
CA MET A 1 7.63 9.35 5.09
C MET A 1 9.12 9.45 5.03
N GLU A 2 9.70 10.54 5.54
CA GLU A 2 11.15 10.65 5.60
C GLU A 2 11.69 9.63 6.61
N GLN A 3 12.87 9.08 6.32
CA GLN A 3 13.53 8.18 7.25
C GLN A 3 13.89 8.95 8.52
N SER A 4 13.65 8.35 9.68
CA SER A 4 14.02 9.00 10.94
C SER A 4 15.54 9.27 10.99
N PRO A 5 16.00 10.33 11.67
CA PRO A 5 17.43 10.66 11.74
C PRO A 5 18.29 9.48 12.23
N ASN A 6 17.78 8.70 13.20
CA ASN A 6 18.46 7.52 13.73
C ASN A 6 18.64 6.43 12.65
N VAL A 7 17.60 6.18 11.85
CA VAL A 7 17.67 5.21 10.74
C VAL A 7 18.61 5.71 9.65
N VAL A 8 18.57 7.01 9.32
CA VAL A 8 19.47 7.63 8.35
C VAL A 8 20.94 7.47 8.76
N ALA A 9 21.26 7.72 10.04
CA ALA A 9 22.61 7.54 10.57
C ALA A 9 23.08 6.09 10.42
N VAL A 10 22.27 5.13 10.87
CA VAL A 10 22.58 3.70 10.74
C VAL A 10 22.79 3.29 9.28
N LEU A 11 21.93 3.74 8.36
CA LEU A 11 22.08 3.41 6.95
C LEU A 11 23.37 3.97 6.36
N ARG A 12 23.74 5.21 6.70
CA ARG A 12 25.00 5.83 6.26
C ARG A 12 26.21 5.06 6.78
N ASP A 13 26.23 4.74 8.07
CA ASP A 13 27.31 3.96 8.68
C ASP A 13 27.48 2.60 8.00
N ARG A 14 26.37 1.90 7.73
CA ARG A 14 26.39 0.63 7.00
C ARG A 14 26.84 0.76 5.55
N GLY A 15 26.52 1.87 4.88
CA GLY A 15 27.00 2.18 3.55
C GLY A 15 28.53 2.30 3.53
N THR A 16 29.08 3.10 4.45
CA THR A 16 30.52 3.28 4.64
C THR A 16 31.22 1.98 5.01
N GLU A 17 30.69 1.22 5.97
CA GLU A 17 31.23 -0.07 6.40
C GLU A 17 31.35 -1.06 5.24
N LYS A 18 30.36 -1.09 4.35
CA LYS A 18 30.32 -1.99 3.19
C LYS A 18 31.00 -1.41 1.94
N GLY A 19 31.57 -0.21 2.00
CA GLY A 19 32.17 0.47 0.86
C GLY A 19 31.18 0.75 -0.28
N ASN A 20 29.88 0.87 0.02
CA ASN A 20 28.83 1.10 -0.96
C ASN A 20 28.34 2.55 -0.89
N GLN A 21 28.09 3.14 -2.06
CA GLN A 21 27.39 4.42 -2.14
C GLN A 21 25.94 4.26 -1.67
N LEU A 22 25.52 5.15 -0.78
CA LEU A 22 24.14 5.26 -0.32
C LEU A 22 23.54 6.57 -0.84
N ASP A 23 22.50 6.45 -1.66
CA ASP A 23 21.72 7.58 -2.14
C ASP A 23 20.30 7.54 -1.55
N PHE A 24 19.85 8.67 -1.03
CA PHE A 24 18.46 8.85 -0.60
C PHE A 24 17.64 9.38 -1.77
N VAL A 25 16.49 8.76 -2.02
CA VAL A 25 15.64 9.05 -3.19
C VAL A 25 14.48 9.95 -2.78
N ASP A 26 14.41 11.13 -3.40
CA ASP A 26 13.26 12.02 -3.32
C ASP A 26 12.16 11.61 -4.29
N VAL A 27 11.00 12.26 -4.20
CA VAL A 27 9.90 12.03 -5.16
C VAL A 27 10.33 12.51 -6.54
N ASP A 28 10.33 11.60 -7.51
CA ASP A 28 10.70 11.87 -8.89
C ASP A 28 9.67 12.80 -9.55
N ASP A 29 10.14 13.92 -10.11
CA ASP A 29 9.33 14.98 -10.71
C ASP A 29 8.70 14.56 -12.06
N ARG A 30 9.17 13.46 -12.64
CA ARG A 30 8.63 12.87 -13.87
C ARG A 30 7.39 12.02 -13.62
N LEU A 31 7.08 11.69 -12.35
CA LEU A 31 5.90 10.91 -12.03
C LEU A 31 4.61 11.64 -12.47
N PRO A 32 3.70 10.95 -13.18
CA PRO A 32 2.41 11.54 -13.55
C PRO A 32 1.57 11.83 -12.31
N ARG A 33 1.11 13.07 -12.15
CA ARG A 33 0.31 13.50 -10.99
C ARG A 33 -1.03 12.77 -10.89
N GLU A 34 -1.63 12.46 -12.04
CA GLU A 34 -2.97 11.90 -12.16
C GLU A 34 -3.00 10.37 -12.19
N ALA A 35 -1.85 9.68 -12.11
CA ALA A 35 -1.84 8.23 -12.15
C ALA A 35 -2.58 7.65 -10.93
N PRO A 36 -3.64 6.84 -11.11
CA PRO A 36 -4.42 6.31 -10.00
C PRO A 36 -3.58 5.51 -9.00
N VAL A 37 -2.56 4.77 -9.51
CA VAL A 37 -1.62 3.98 -8.71
C VAL A 37 -0.68 4.83 -7.84
N LEU A 38 -0.63 6.15 -8.04
CA LEU A 38 0.22 7.09 -7.31
C LEU A 38 -0.58 8.04 -6.43
N LYS A 39 -1.85 7.74 -6.13
CA LYS A 39 -2.73 8.60 -5.33
C LYS A 39 -2.13 8.93 -3.95
N PHE A 40 -1.29 8.05 -3.40
CA PHE A 40 -0.74 8.17 -2.06
C PHE A 40 0.76 8.50 -2.06
N LYS A 41 1.21 9.32 -1.10
CA LYS A 41 2.64 9.73 -0.97
C LYS A 41 3.57 8.52 -0.89
N VAL A 42 3.17 7.44 -0.21
CA VAL A 42 3.98 6.21 -0.10
C VAL A 42 4.16 5.51 -1.46
N GLN A 43 3.15 5.50 -2.32
CA GLN A 43 3.25 4.92 -3.66
C GLN A 43 4.15 5.77 -4.56
N LYS A 44 4.06 7.11 -4.46
CA LYS A 44 4.99 8.02 -5.16
C LYS A 44 6.44 7.75 -4.77
N MET A 45 6.70 7.56 -3.47
CA MET A 45 8.06 7.22 -2.99
C MET A 45 8.52 5.85 -3.49
N ASN A 46 7.65 4.83 -3.45
CA ASN A 46 7.98 3.50 -3.96
C ASN A 46 8.27 3.52 -5.47
N ALA A 47 7.47 4.26 -6.25
CA ALA A 47 7.70 4.45 -7.68
C ALA A 47 9.01 5.20 -7.96
N SER A 48 9.30 6.25 -7.19
CA SER A 48 10.57 7.00 -7.32
C SER A 48 11.78 6.12 -7.04
N LEU A 49 11.71 5.30 -5.99
CA LEU A 49 12.74 4.31 -5.67
C LEU A 49 12.89 3.28 -6.80
N ALA A 50 11.78 2.78 -7.35
CA ALA A 50 11.80 1.84 -8.47
C ALA A 50 12.45 2.45 -9.73
N ILE A 51 12.16 3.72 -10.04
CA ILE A 51 12.79 4.46 -11.14
C ILE A 51 14.30 4.58 -10.92
N SER A 52 14.72 5.00 -9.72
CA SER A 52 16.15 5.14 -9.38
C SER A 52 16.90 3.80 -9.50
N LEU A 53 16.28 2.70 -9.05
CA LEU A 53 16.84 1.35 -9.17
C LEU A 53 16.92 0.89 -10.64
N ALA A 54 15.85 1.12 -11.42
CA ALA A 54 15.83 0.77 -12.84
C ALA A 54 16.90 1.54 -13.63
N GLU A 55 17.05 2.85 -13.39
CA GLU A 55 18.08 3.67 -14.02
C GLU A 55 19.49 3.25 -13.60
N THR A 56 19.69 2.84 -12.35
CA THR A 56 20.97 2.30 -11.88
C THR A 56 21.37 1.04 -12.65
N ILE A 57 20.39 0.19 -12.99
CA ILE A 57 20.63 -1.02 -13.80
C ILE A 57 20.88 -0.64 -15.27
N LEU A 58 20.11 0.29 -15.84
CA LEU A 58 20.26 0.72 -17.22
C LEU A 58 21.61 1.39 -17.49
N LYS A 59 22.09 2.23 -16.55
CA LYS A 59 23.43 2.83 -16.61
C LYS A 59 24.53 1.78 -16.74
N LYS A 60 24.41 0.66 -16.04
CA LYS A 60 25.39 -0.45 -16.12
C LYS A 60 25.34 -1.22 -17.43
N LYS A 61 24.22 -1.20 -18.16
CA LYS A 61 24.03 -2.01 -19.37
C LYS A 61 24.20 -1.23 -20.66
N SER A 62 23.68 0.00 -20.73
CA SER A 62 23.53 0.72 -21.99
C SER A 62 23.60 2.25 -21.86
N ASP A 63 23.97 2.77 -20.68
CA ASP A 63 24.01 4.21 -20.37
C ASP A 63 22.72 4.97 -20.72
N CYS A 64 21.59 4.26 -20.73
CA CYS A 64 20.27 4.82 -21.03
C CYS A 64 19.56 5.28 -19.75
N ARG A 65 18.64 6.23 -19.91
CA ARG A 65 17.78 6.73 -18.83
C ARG A 65 16.32 6.58 -19.22
N LEU A 66 15.46 6.33 -18.23
CA LEU A 66 14.01 6.27 -18.45
C LEU A 66 13.47 7.66 -18.81
N SER A 67 12.74 7.74 -19.91
CA SER A 67 11.95 8.91 -20.27
C SER A 67 10.65 9.00 -19.45
N LYS A 68 9.95 10.14 -19.54
CA LYS A 68 8.61 10.29 -18.95
C LYS A 68 7.60 9.30 -19.54
N ILE A 69 7.81 8.89 -20.80
CA ILE A 69 6.94 7.94 -21.50
C ILE A 69 7.15 6.54 -20.91
N ASP A 70 8.42 6.09 -20.81
CA ASP A 70 8.75 4.78 -20.24
C ASP A 70 8.21 4.63 -18.80
N ILE A 71 8.35 5.70 -18.00
CA ILE A 71 7.83 5.72 -16.62
C ILE A 71 6.31 5.58 -16.60
N ARG A 72 5.59 6.32 -17.46
CA ARG A 72 4.13 6.23 -17.52
C ARG A 72 3.67 4.86 -17.99
N GLU A 73 4.26 4.32 -19.05
CA GLU A 73 3.92 2.99 -19.55
C GLU A 73 4.16 1.89 -18.50
N GLY A 74 5.24 2.01 -17.72
CA GLY A 74 5.50 1.10 -16.60
C GLY A 74 4.47 1.20 -15.49
N LEU A 75 3.98 2.41 -15.19
CA LEU A 75 2.94 2.64 -14.19
C LEU A 75 1.56 2.18 -14.67
N ASP A 76 1.24 2.36 -15.95
CA ASP A 76 -0.05 1.95 -16.53
C ASP A 76 -0.20 0.42 -16.55
N GLN A 77 0.91 -0.31 -16.65
CA GLN A 77 0.96 -1.77 -16.58
C GLN A 77 1.17 -2.31 -15.16
N PHE A 78 1.40 -1.43 -14.19
CA PHE A 78 1.70 -1.84 -12.83
C PHE A 78 0.44 -2.32 -12.10
N SER A 79 0.54 -3.47 -11.46
CA SER A 79 -0.43 -3.94 -10.47
C SER A 79 0.28 -4.43 -9.21
N TRP A 80 -0.36 -4.24 -8.06
CA TRP A 80 0.15 -4.74 -6.78
C TRP A 80 -0.96 -5.44 -6.00
N PRO A 81 -1.30 -6.69 -6.35
CA PRO A 81 -2.35 -7.44 -5.67
C PRO A 81 -2.12 -7.48 -4.16
N GLY A 82 -3.14 -7.07 -3.39
CA GLY A 82 -3.10 -7.08 -1.93
C GLY A 82 -2.32 -5.92 -1.29
N ARG A 83 -1.99 -4.87 -2.03
CA ARG A 83 -1.49 -3.59 -1.51
C ARG A 83 -2.30 -2.45 -2.08
N PHE A 84 -2.96 -1.69 -1.22
CA PHE A 84 -3.82 -0.59 -1.65
C PHE A 84 -4.82 -1.03 -2.74
N HIS A 85 -5.29 -2.28 -2.65
CA HIS A 85 -6.00 -2.95 -3.74
C HIS A 85 -7.51 -2.80 -3.56
N THR A 86 -8.16 -2.20 -4.54
CA THR A 86 -9.60 -1.91 -4.54
C THR A 86 -10.29 -2.84 -5.52
N VAL A 87 -11.27 -3.62 -5.08
CA VAL A 87 -12.04 -4.56 -5.93
C VAL A 87 -13.53 -4.29 -5.78
N GLN A 88 -14.19 -3.98 -6.89
CA GLN A 88 -15.65 -3.89 -6.95
C GLN A 88 -16.24 -5.26 -7.26
N ASP A 89 -17.12 -5.75 -6.40
CA ASP A 89 -17.79 -7.05 -6.53
C ASP A 89 -19.30 -6.86 -6.33
N GLY A 90 -20.03 -6.67 -7.43
CA GLY A 90 -21.44 -6.30 -7.42
C GLY A 90 -21.67 -5.02 -6.63
N LYS A 91 -22.41 -5.14 -5.51
CA LYS A 91 -22.71 -4.03 -4.60
C LYS A 91 -21.66 -3.82 -3.51
N TYR A 92 -20.63 -4.66 -3.45
CA TYR A 92 -19.60 -4.63 -2.44
C TYR A 92 -18.34 -3.97 -2.98
N GLN A 93 -17.75 -3.10 -2.16
CA GLN A 93 -16.46 -2.50 -2.43
C GLN A 93 -15.44 -3.04 -1.43
N TRP A 94 -14.45 -3.77 -1.92
CA TRP A 94 -13.37 -4.32 -1.13
C TRP A 94 -12.15 -3.41 -1.14
N TYR A 95 -11.52 -3.28 0.02
CA TYR A 95 -10.27 -2.56 0.23
C TYR A 95 -9.28 -3.51 0.90
N LEU A 96 -8.30 -4.00 0.14
CA LEU A 96 -7.42 -5.09 0.53
C LEU A 96 -5.99 -4.58 0.75
N ASP A 97 -5.43 -4.85 1.93
CA ASP A 97 -4.01 -4.64 2.20
C ASP A 97 -3.43 -5.75 3.08
N THR A 98 -2.21 -6.17 2.77
CA THR A 98 -1.43 -7.20 3.50
C THR A 98 -0.53 -6.59 4.58
N ALA A 99 -0.87 -5.40 5.08
CA ALA A 99 -0.16 -4.70 6.15
C ALA A 99 -0.18 -5.52 7.44
N HIS A 100 0.98 -5.67 8.07
CA HIS A 100 1.18 -6.59 9.20
C HIS A 100 2.11 -6.02 10.29
N ASN A 101 2.36 -4.71 10.24
CA ASN A 101 3.02 -3.96 11.32
C ASN A 101 2.32 -2.61 11.51
N GLU A 102 2.51 -1.98 12.66
CA GLU A 102 1.81 -0.77 13.10
C GLU A 102 2.00 0.38 12.10
N LEU A 103 3.20 0.51 11.53
CA LEU A 103 3.50 1.56 10.55
C LEU A 103 2.70 1.36 9.25
N SER A 104 2.76 0.15 8.71
CA SER A 104 2.04 -0.22 7.48
C SER A 104 0.53 -0.18 7.67
N LEU A 105 0.03 -0.57 8.85
CA LEU A 105 -1.40 -0.53 9.17
C LEU A 105 -1.93 0.90 9.25
N LYS A 106 -1.18 1.83 9.84
CA LYS A 106 -1.51 3.27 9.81
C LYS A 106 -1.63 3.77 8.36
N VAL A 107 -0.66 3.43 7.52
CA VAL A 107 -0.65 3.84 6.11
C VAL A 107 -1.82 3.23 5.32
N ALA A 108 -2.08 1.92 5.49
CA ALA A 108 -3.20 1.24 4.84
C ALA A 108 -4.56 1.76 5.34
N THR A 109 -4.69 2.06 6.62
CA THR A 109 -5.95 2.59 7.18
C THR A 109 -6.21 4.01 6.71
N ALA A 110 -5.17 4.87 6.63
CA ALA A 110 -5.28 6.20 6.04
C ALA A 110 -5.62 6.13 4.54
N TRP A 111 -5.05 5.16 3.84
CA TRP A 111 -5.42 4.86 2.45
C TRP A 111 -6.91 4.55 2.28
N PHE A 112 -7.42 3.65 3.12
CA PHE A 112 -8.83 3.30 3.13
C PHE A 112 -9.72 4.54 3.40
N ALA A 113 -9.40 5.31 4.43
CA ALA A 113 -10.15 6.50 4.80
C ALA A 113 -10.24 7.54 3.67
N GLN A 114 -9.12 7.83 2.99
CA GLN A 114 -9.12 8.75 1.85
C GLN A 114 -9.90 8.17 0.65
N SER A 115 -9.84 6.85 0.45
CA SER A 115 -10.52 6.18 -0.66
C SER A 115 -12.03 6.27 -0.51
N VAL A 116 -12.58 5.98 0.69
CA VAL A 116 -14.03 6.08 0.94
C VAL A 116 -14.52 7.53 0.92
N ALA A 117 -13.71 8.51 1.36
CA ALA A 117 -14.07 9.92 1.29
C ALA A 117 -14.23 10.44 -0.15
N THR A 118 -13.46 9.88 -1.11
CA THR A 118 -13.55 10.27 -2.52
C THR A 118 -14.84 9.75 -3.17
N VAL A 119 -15.25 8.52 -2.85
CA VAL A 119 -16.46 7.89 -3.40
C VAL A 119 -17.73 8.62 -2.93
N HIS A 120 -17.75 9.10 -1.68
CA HIS A 120 -18.90 9.84 -1.15
C HIS A 120 -19.15 11.21 -1.80
N GLN A 121 -18.21 11.76 -2.57
CA GLN A 121 -18.39 13.03 -3.27
C GLN A 121 -19.09 12.88 -4.63
N SER A 122 -19.10 11.69 -5.23
CA SER A 122 -19.72 11.46 -6.54
C SER A 122 -21.20 11.07 -6.49
N ASP A 123 -21.70 10.57 -5.33
CA ASP A 123 -23.06 10.04 -5.17
C ASP A 123 -23.96 10.93 -4.30
N ILE A 124 -24.03 12.22 -4.63
CA ILE A 124 -24.73 13.27 -3.85
C ILE A 124 -26.23 13.02 -3.64
N ASP A 125 -26.86 12.14 -4.43
CA ASP A 125 -28.32 11.95 -4.41
C ASP A 125 -28.85 10.85 -3.48
N THR A 126 -28.01 10.11 -2.74
CA THR A 126 -28.51 9.17 -1.72
C THR A 126 -27.73 9.27 -0.41
N ALA A 127 -28.37 9.82 0.62
CA ALA A 127 -27.84 10.02 1.97
C ALA A 127 -27.66 8.70 2.77
N VAL A 128 -27.31 7.60 2.12
CA VAL A 128 -27.10 6.30 2.77
C VAL A 128 -25.61 6.08 2.96
N HIS A 129 -25.15 6.18 4.20
CA HIS A 129 -23.79 5.78 4.55
C HIS A 129 -23.64 4.25 4.42
N PRO A 130 -22.62 3.75 3.71
CA PRO A 130 -22.40 2.32 3.55
C PRO A 130 -21.96 1.70 4.88
N VAL A 131 -22.40 0.48 5.12
CA VAL A 131 -21.90 -0.36 6.21
C VAL A 131 -20.45 -0.73 5.90
N ARG A 132 -19.55 -0.37 6.80
CA ARG A 132 -18.11 -0.68 6.74
C ARG A 132 -17.79 -1.80 7.72
N ILE A 133 -17.15 -2.83 7.19
CA ILE A 133 -16.74 -4.02 7.93
C ILE A 133 -15.22 -4.12 7.86
N LEU A 134 -14.55 -4.23 9.01
CA LEU A 134 -13.13 -4.54 9.08
C LEU A 134 -12.96 -6.06 9.22
N ILE A 135 -12.28 -6.69 8.27
CA ILE A 135 -11.84 -8.08 8.39
C ILE A 135 -10.35 -8.07 8.68
N PHE A 136 -9.94 -8.64 9.82
CA PHE A 136 -8.55 -8.60 10.27
C PHE A 136 -8.05 -9.99 10.62
N ALA A 137 -6.90 -10.36 10.05
CA ALA A 137 -6.18 -11.59 10.32
C ALA A 137 -4.74 -11.28 10.67
N HIS A 138 -4.18 -11.97 11.66
CA HIS A 138 -2.80 -11.79 12.05
C HIS A 138 -2.16 -13.07 12.61
N ASN A 139 -0.99 -13.43 12.09
CA ASN A 139 -0.26 -14.66 12.42
C ASN A 139 1.22 -14.40 12.69
N SER A 140 1.54 -13.45 13.57
CA SER A 140 2.91 -13.27 14.05
C SER A 140 2.94 -13.01 15.56
N ASP A 141 4.16 -13.00 16.12
CA ASP A 141 4.42 -12.72 17.54
C ASP A 141 4.39 -11.22 17.89
N ARG A 142 3.97 -10.37 16.94
CA ARG A 142 3.80 -8.93 17.20
C ARG A 142 2.67 -8.66 18.19
N ASP A 143 2.74 -7.51 18.84
CA ASP A 143 1.70 -7.05 19.76
C ASP A 143 0.40 -6.77 19.00
N LYS A 144 -0.53 -7.73 19.08
CA LYS A 144 -1.84 -7.67 18.43
C LYS A 144 -2.66 -6.46 18.89
N THR A 145 -2.50 -6.05 20.15
CA THR A 145 -3.19 -4.88 20.71
C THR A 145 -2.63 -3.61 20.08
N ALA A 146 -1.30 -3.46 19.99
CA ALA A 146 -0.67 -2.32 19.35
C ALA A 146 -1.06 -2.22 17.85
N LEU A 147 -1.13 -3.35 17.15
CA LEU A 147 -1.57 -3.41 15.75
C LEU A 147 -3.02 -2.92 15.60
N LEU A 148 -3.97 -3.45 16.38
CA LEU A 148 -5.37 -3.03 16.32
C LEU A 148 -5.56 -1.59 16.77
N GLN A 149 -4.82 -1.15 17.78
CA GLN A 149 -4.83 0.24 18.23
C GLN A 149 -4.38 1.18 17.11
N SER A 150 -3.36 0.80 16.34
CA SER A 150 -2.89 1.60 15.20
C SER A 150 -3.96 1.81 14.13
N VAL A 151 -4.80 0.79 13.88
CA VAL A 151 -5.95 0.86 12.98
C VAL A 151 -7.05 1.73 13.59
N ALA A 152 -7.43 1.47 14.83
CA ALA A 152 -8.49 2.19 15.53
C ALA A 152 -8.20 3.70 15.64
N ASP A 153 -6.97 4.07 16.02
CA ASP A 153 -6.54 5.46 16.12
C ASP A 153 -6.63 6.16 14.76
N THR A 154 -6.18 5.50 13.70
CA THR A 154 -6.18 6.08 12.35
C THR A 154 -7.61 6.25 11.81
N LEU A 155 -8.50 5.28 12.06
CA LEU A 155 -9.93 5.40 11.72
C LEU A 155 -10.56 6.58 12.46
N LYS A 156 -10.29 6.71 13.77
CA LYS A 156 -10.80 7.80 14.61
C LYS A 156 -10.29 9.17 14.14
N LEU A 157 -9.01 9.30 13.87
CA LEU A 157 -8.38 10.51 13.31
C LEU A 157 -9.00 10.92 11.98
N SER A 158 -9.48 9.95 11.19
CA SER A 158 -10.08 10.18 9.88
C SER A 158 -11.61 10.25 9.91
N SER A 159 -12.22 10.27 11.10
CA SER A 159 -13.68 10.26 11.29
C SER A 159 -14.40 9.12 10.56
N ILE A 160 -13.75 7.96 10.42
CA ILE A 160 -14.34 6.78 9.79
C ILE A 160 -14.91 5.86 10.86
N GLN A 161 -16.23 5.61 10.79
CA GLN A 161 -16.89 4.63 11.63
C GLN A 161 -16.94 3.26 10.95
N VAL A 162 -16.46 2.22 11.61
CA VAL A 162 -16.63 0.81 11.22
C VAL A 162 -17.73 0.20 12.10
N GLN A 163 -18.72 -0.44 11.49
CA GLN A 163 -19.88 -0.99 12.21
C GLN A 163 -19.63 -2.42 12.70
N HIS A 164 -18.83 -3.19 11.96
CA HIS A 164 -18.54 -4.58 12.30
C HIS A 164 -17.05 -4.87 12.16
N VAL A 165 -16.54 -5.72 13.04
CA VAL A 165 -15.19 -6.25 12.97
C VAL A 165 -15.25 -7.77 12.99
N ILE A 166 -14.58 -8.41 12.04
CA ILE A 166 -14.45 -9.86 11.94
C ILE A 166 -12.98 -10.20 12.13
N PHE A 167 -12.67 -10.92 13.19
CA PHE A 167 -11.34 -11.49 13.41
C PHE A 167 -11.30 -12.89 12.84
N THR A 168 -10.28 -13.17 12.01
CA THR A 168 -10.11 -14.49 11.37
C THR A 168 -8.68 -14.97 11.48
N THR A 169 -8.48 -16.28 11.30
CA THR A 169 -7.17 -16.91 11.15
C THR A 169 -6.85 -17.15 9.68
N PHE A 170 -5.60 -17.54 9.39
CA PHE A 170 -5.18 -17.98 8.07
C PHE A 170 -5.38 -19.49 7.85
N GLU A 171 -6.06 -20.17 8.78
CA GLU A 171 -6.29 -21.60 8.66
C GLU A 171 -7.22 -21.86 7.47
N GLU A 172 -6.66 -22.49 6.43
CA GLU A 172 -7.48 -23.05 5.37
C GLU A 172 -8.36 -24.16 5.97
N ARG A 173 -9.62 -24.23 5.55
CA ARG A 173 -10.55 -25.25 6.05
C ARG A 173 -9.95 -26.65 5.83
N HIS A 174 -10.05 -27.50 6.85
CA HIS A 174 -9.62 -28.91 6.78
C HIS A 174 -10.47 -29.77 5.82
N ASP A 175 -11.53 -29.22 5.22
CA ASP A 175 -12.49 -29.93 4.37
C ASP A 175 -12.00 -30.09 2.91
N GLY A 176 -10.78 -29.63 2.57
CA GLY A 176 -10.20 -29.77 1.24
C GLY A 176 -10.88 -28.90 0.17
N MET A 177 -11.84 -28.07 0.56
CA MET A 177 -12.50 -27.13 -0.34
C MET A 177 -11.59 -25.92 -0.49
N THR A 178 -11.17 -25.64 -1.73
CA THR A 178 -10.23 -24.56 -2.03
C THR A 178 -10.73 -23.22 -1.50
N SER A 179 -9.82 -22.45 -0.90
CA SER A 179 -10.04 -21.04 -0.54
C SER A 179 -10.67 -20.29 -1.72
N ILE A 180 -11.51 -19.29 -1.45
CA ILE A 180 -12.24 -18.47 -2.44
C ILE A 180 -11.30 -17.78 -3.47
N GLY A 181 -9.96 -17.87 -3.32
CA GLY A 181 -8.97 -17.42 -4.30
C GLY A 181 -8.29 -18.50 -5.15
N LYS A 182 -8.54 -19.79 -4.92
CA LYS A 182 -8.02 -20.90 -5.75
C LYS A 182 -9.10 -21.36 -6.72
N SER A 183 -9.49 -20.48 -7.66
CA SER A 183 -10.16 -20.93 -8.87
C SER A 183 -9.09 -21.43 -9.84
N THR A 184 -9.03 -22.75 -9.97
CA THR A 184 -8.23 -23.47 -10.93
C THR A 184 -8.77 -23.21 -12.35
N THR A 185 -7.99 -22.45 -13.13
CA THR A 185 -7.75 -22.60 -14.58
C THR A 185 -8.87 -22.25 -15.57
N LEU A 186 -8.58 -21.30 -16.48
CA LEU A 186 -8.14 -21.56 -17.86
C LEU A 186 -7.08 -20.54 -18.27
#